data_AF-A0A537EWF9-F1
#
_entry.id   AF-A0A537EWF9-F1
#
_cell.length_a   1.000
_cell.length_b   1.000
_cell.length_c   1.000
_cell.angle_alpha   90.00
_cell.angle_beta   90.00
_cell.angle_gamma   90.00
#
_symmetry.space_group_name_H-M   'P 1'
#
loop_
_entity.id
_entity.type
_entity.pdbx_description
1 polymer ?
#
loop_
_entity_poly.entity_id
_entity_poly.type
_entity_poly.pdbx_seq_one_letter_code
_entity_poly.pdbx_strand_id
1 'polypeptide(L)'
;MNAIIVNLNDMKKFTCKEMGGPCEEVHEGATAMEIAKQNFAHVMATTDKAHKQMREQMTKPGKGPSKEEWWAWFNREWDKKKDEA
;
A
#
# COMPACT_ATOMS: atom_id res chain seq x y z
N MET A 1 24.15 -16.81 4.37
CA MET A 1 22.71 -16.46 4.46
C MET A 1 22.62 -15.26 5.36
N ASN A 2 22.50 -14.05 4.81
CA ASN A 2 22.31 -12.85 5.64
C ASN A 2 20.88 -12.87 6.14
N ALA A 3 20.69 -13.24 7.40
CA ALA A 3 19.47 -12.94 8.12
C ALA A 3 19.37 -11.40 8.14
N ILE A 4 18.50 -10.85 7.30
CA ILE A 4 18.02 -9.49 7.48
C ILE A 4 17.29 -9.56 8.82
N ILE A 5 17.92 -9.05 9.87
CA ILE A 5 17.26 -8.82 11.15
C ILE A 5 16.27 -7.70 10.87
N VAL A 6 15.09 -8.06 10.41
CA VAL A 6 13.94 -7.16 10.42
C VAL A 6 13.67 -6.89 11.89
N ASN A 7 13.91 -5.66 12.34
CA ASN A 7 13.53 -5.27 13.67
C ASN A 7 12.01 -5.38 13.74
N LEU A 8 11.48 -6.11 14.74
CA LEU A 8 10.03 -6.21 14.93
C LEU A 8 9.38 -4.83 15.14
N ASN A 9 10.19 -3.84 15.53
CA ASN A 9 9.82 -2.43 15.66
C ASN A 9 9.59 -1.70 14.33
N ASP A 10 9.83 -2.30 13.16
CA ASP A 10 9.56 -1.68 11.86
C ASP A 10 8.24 -2.17 11.22
N MET A 11 7.49 -3.03 11.92
CA MET A 11 6.20 -3.54 11.43
C MET A 11 5.15 -2.44 11.46
N LYS A 12 4.58 -2.14 10.28
CA LYS A 12 3.47 -1.19 10.16
C LYS A 12 2.26 -1.87 9.55
N LYS A 13 1.09 -1.34 9.88
CA LYS A 13 -0.19 -1.72 9.28
C LYS A 13 -0.75 -0.56 8.50
N PHE A 14 -1.30 -0.83 7.33
CA PHE A 14 -2.06 0.14 6.55
C PHE A 14 -3.32 -0.53 6.05
N THR A 15 -4.45 0.15 6.24
CA THR A 15 -5.68 -0.26 5.55
C THR A 15 -5.61 0.13 4.08
N CYS A 16 -6.32 -0.60 3.23
CA CYS A 16 -6.51 -0.23 1.82
C CYS A 16 -7.02 1.21 1.70
N LYS A 17 -7.89 1.66 2.62
CA LYS A 17 -8.38 3.03 2.71
C LYS A 17 -7.31 4.06 3.04
N GLU A 18 -6.43 3.78 3.99
CA GLU A 18 -5.26 4.64 4.26
C GLU A 18 -4.31 4.70 3.05
N MET A 19 -4.34 3.69 2.18
CA MET A 19 -3.60 3.63 0.92
C MET A 19 -4.36 4.22 -0.29
N GLY A 20 -5.49 4.88 -0.05
CA GLY A 20 -6.31 5.55 -1.07
C GLY A 20 -7.42 4.69 -1.69
N GLY A 21 -7.65 3.50 -1.16
CA GLY A 21 -8.71 2.58 -1.59
C GLY A 21 -10.04 2.72 -0.85
N PRO A 22 -11.02 1.86 -1.16
CA PRO A 22 -12.38 2.01 -0.68
C PRO A 22 -12.71 1.17 0.58
N CYS A 23 -11.81 0.32 1.07
CA CYS A 23 -12.11 -0.66 2.12
C CYS A 23 -11.08 -0.69 3.26
N GLU A 24 -11.43 -1.37 4.36
CA GLU A 24 -10.63 -1.45 5.59
C GLU A 24 -9.68 -2.67 5.61
N GLU A 25 -9.44 -3.33 4.48
CA GLU A 25 -8.51 -4.48 4.39
C GLU A 25 -7.12 -4.07 4.90
N VAL A 26 -6.56 -4.82 5.86
CA VAL A 26 -5.29 -4.48 6.50
C VAL A 26 -4.13 -5.17 5.79
N HIS A 27 -3.11 -4.39 5.46
CA HIS A 27 -1.84 -4.85 4.94
C HIS A 27 -0.76 -4.59 5.97
N GLU A 28 0.03 -5.61 6.29
CA GLU A 28 1.05 -5.55 7.33
C GLU A 28 2.40 -5.96 6.76
N GLY A 29 3.45 -5.22 7.09
CA GLY A 29 4.80 -5.51 6.62
C GLY A 29 5.85 -4.62 7.26
N ALA A 30 7.10 -5.03 7.09
CA ALA A 30 8.25 -4.32 7.64
C ALA A 30 8.71 -3.16 6.74
N THR A 31 8.25 -3.14 5.48
CA THR A 31 8.63 -2.11 4.53
C THR A 31 7.43 -1.55 3.79
N ALA A 32 7.52 -0.27 3.42
CA ALA A 32 6.56 0.38 2.54
C ALA A 32 6.33 -0.42 1.26
N MET A 33 7.41 -0.99 0.69
CA MET A 33 7.34 -1.78 -0.54
C MET A 33 6.52 -3.07 -0.39
N GLU A 34 6.64 -3.77 0.73
CA GLU A 34 5.84 -4.98 1.00
C GLU A 34 4.36 -4.64 1.10
N ILE A 35 4.01 -3.65 1.91
CA ILE A 35 2.63 -3.19 2.09
C ILE A 35 2.04 -2.70 0.75
N ALA A 36 2.79 -1.93 -0.03
CA ALA A 36 2.37 -1.48 -1.35
C ALA A 36 2.09 -2.65 -2.31
N LYS A 37 2.93 -3.69 -2.31
CA LYS A 37 2.71 -4.89 -3.11
C LYS A 37 1.46 -5.65 -2.67
N GLN A 38 1.24 -5.79 -1.36
CA GLN A 38 0.04 -6.44 -0.82
C GLN A 38 -1.23 -5.69 -1.23
N ASN A 39 -1.26 -4.37 -1.06
CA ASN A 39 -2.41 -3.54 -1.48
C ASN A 39 -2.65 -3.61 -2.98
N PHE A 40 -1.59 -3.58 -3.80
CA PHE A 40 -1.74 -3.73 -5.25
C PHE A 40 -2.33 -5.10 -5.62
N ALA A 41 -1.84 -6.17 -5.01
CA ALA A 41 -2.35 -7.53 -5.24
C ALA A 41 -3.82 -7.65 -4.82
N HIS A 42 -4.18 -7.10 -3.66
CA HIS A 42 -5.57 -7.02 -3.18
C HIS A 42 -6.47 -6.33 -4.21
N VAL A 43 -6.13 -5.09 -4.60
CA VAL A 43 -6.92 -4.31 -5.56
C VAL A 43 -7.09 -5.05 -6.89
N MET A 44 -6.02 -5.66 -7.41
CA MET A 44 -6.06 -6.40 -8.67
C MET A 44 -6.88 -7.70 -8.61
N ALA A 45 -7.00 -8.32 -7.43
CA ALA A 45 -7.81 -9.52 -7.22
C ALA A 45 -9.31 -9.23 -7.10
N THR A 46 -9.69 -7.98 -6.78
CA THR A 46 -11.11 -7.60 -6.64
C THR A 46 -11.85 -7.63 -7.98
N THR A 47 -13.16 -7.89 -7.95
CA THR A 47 -14.05 -7.79 -9.12
C THR A 47 -15.20 -6.81 -8.93
N ASP A 48 -15.41 -6.31 -7.72
CA ASP A 48 -16.54 -5.47 -7.36
C ASP A 48 -16.44 -4.03 -7.88
N LYS A 49 -17.56 -3.31 -7.74
CA LYS A 49 -17.70 -1.92 -8.21
C LYS A 49 -16.94 -0.92 -7.33
N ALA A 50 -16.77 -1.18 -6.03
CA ALA A 50 -16.12 -0.25 -5.13
C ALA A 50 -14.63 -0.10 -5.49
N HIS A 51 -13.96 -1.20 -5.84
CA HIS A 51 -12.55 -1.19 -6.25
C HIS A 51 -12.31 -0.85 -7.71
N LYS A 52 -13.38 -0.69 -8.52
CA LYS A 52 -13.25 -0.46 -9.97
C LYS A 52 -12.38 0.76 -10.28
N GLN A 53 -12.64 1.89 -9.62
CA GLN A 53 -11.87 3.12 -9.87
C GLN A 53 -10.39 2.93 -9.55
N MET A 54 -10.06 2.29 -8.43
CA MET A 54 -8.68 2.06 -8.01
C MET A 54 -7.95 1.09 -8.97
N ARG A 55 -8.63 0.02 -9.40
CA ARG A 55 -8.11 -0.87 -10.46
C ARG A 55 -7.82 -0.11 -11.75
N GLU A 56 -8.71 0.80 -12.16
CA GLU A 56 -8.50 1.61 -13.37
C GLU A 56 -7.32 2.58 -13.21
N GLN A 57 -7.19 3.23 -12.04
CA GLN A 57 -6.04 4.10 -11.73
C GLN A 57 -4.71 3.35 -11.79
N MET A 58 -4.69 2.09 -11.38
CA MET A 58 -3.49 1.24 -11.37
C MET A 58 -3.12 0.63 -12.72
N THR A 59 -4.11 0.40 -13.61
CA THR A 59 -3.91 -0.34 -14.86
C THR A 59 -3.95 0.53 -16.11
N LYS A 60 -4.61 1.69 -16.07
CA LYS A 60 -4.79 2.56 -17.24
C LYS A 60 -3.87 3.79 -17.14
N PRO A 61 -3.03 4.05 -18.17
CA PRO A 61 -2.24 5.27 -18.22
C PRO A 61 -3.11 6.52 -18.07
N GLY A 62 -2.66 7.47 -17.26
CA GLY A 62 -3.31 8.78 -17.08
C GLY A 62 -4.63 8.77 -16.29
N LYS A 63 -5.02 7.66 -15.66
CA LYS A 63 -6.22 7.60 -14.80
C LYS A 63 -5.94 7.83 -13.32
N GLY A 64 -4.69 7.67 -12.89
CA GLY A 64 -4.22 7.90 -11.52
C GLY A 64 -2.96 8.76 -11.48
N PRO A 65 -2.40 9.02 -10.28
CA PRO A 65 -1.09 9.64 -10.13
C PRO A 65 -0.03 8.83 -10.88
N SER A 66 1.05 9.47 -11.32
CA SER A 66 2.23 8.74 -11.77
C SER A 66 2.77 7.85 -10.64
N LYS A 67 3.55 6.84 -11.00
CA LYS A 67 4.20 5.97 -10.01
C LYS A 67 5.08 6.79 -9.06
N GLU A 68 5.82 7.77 -9.58
CA GLU A 68 6.64 8.66 -8.76
C GLU A 68 5.80 9.50 -7.79
N GLU A 69 4.71 10.12 -8.25
CA GLU A 69 3.82 10.93 -7.40
C GLU A 69 3.19 10.09 -6.29
N TRP A 70 2.70 8.90 -6.64
CA TRP A 70 2.10 7.99 -5.66
C TRP A 70 3.14 7.54 -4.63
N TRP A 71 4.36 7.22 -5.06
CA TRP A 71 5.43 6.80 -4.15
C TRP A 71 5.93 7.92 -3.25
N ALA A 72 6.03 9.14 -3.76
CA ALA A 72 6.36 10.32 -2.97
C ALA A 72 5.29 10.61 -1.90
N TRP A 73 4.01 10.42 -2.23
CA TRP A 73 2.94 10.50 -1.24
C TRP A 73 3.02 9.38 -0.21
N PHE A 74 3.10 8.12 -0.66
CA PHE A 74 3.05 6.97 0.25
C PHE A 74 4.24 6.92 1.21
N ASN A 75 5.45 7.28 0.77
CA ASN A 75 6.60 7.38 1.67
C ASN A 75 6.39 8.44 2.77
N ARG A 76 5.73 9.57 2.45
CA ARG A 76 5.39 10.56 3.48
C ARG A 76 4.36 10.04 4.48
N GLU A 77 3.39 9.25 4.04
CA GLU A 77 2.43 8.62 4.95
C GLU A 77 3.08 7.51 5.78
N TRP A 78 3.99 6.75 5.18
CA TRP A 78 4.82 5.77 5.86
C TRP A 78 5.63 6.39 7.00
N ASP A 79 6.32 7.51 6.74
CA ASP A 79 7.17 8.18 7.73
C ASP A 79 6.35 8.79 8.88
N LYS A 80 5.12 9.24 8.61
CA LYS A 80 4.19 9.74 9.66
C LYS A 80 3.63 8.62 10.53
N LYS A 81 3.41 7.44 9.94
CA LYS A 81 2.79 6.33 10.66
C LYS A 81 3.79 5.81 11.68
N LYS A 82 3.44 5.93 12.95
CA LYS A 82 4.23 5.35 14.04
C LYS A 82 4.26 3.84 13.89
N ASP A 83 5.39 3.25 14.24
CA ASP A 83 5.48 1.80 14.36
C ASP A 83 4.47 1.34 15.43
N GLU A 84 3.68 0.33 15.10
CA GLU A 84 2.81 -0.30 16.09
C GLU A 84 3.67 -1.33 16.83
N ALA A 85 4.04 -0.97 18.06
CA ALA A 85 4.85 -1.78 18.98
C ALA A 85 4.17 -3.09 19.39
#